data_AF-A0A809PGP3-F1
#
_entry.id   AF-A0A809PGP3-F1
#
_cell.length_a   1.000
_cell.length_b   1.000
_cell.length_c   1.000
_cell.angle_alpha   90.00
_cell.angle_beta   90.00
_cell.angle_gamma   90.00
#
_symmetry.space_group_name_H-M   'P 1'
#
loop_
_entity.id
_entity.type
_entity.pdbx_description
1 polymer ?
#
loop_
_entity_poly.entity_id
_entity_poly.type
_entity_poly.pdbx_seq_one_letter_code
_entity_poly.pdbx_strand_id
1 'polypeptide(L)'
;MNYAYHFDAGRLAALLSEHGQSLGVKQILGTVEHVQLNDDGAIAAVHTQDGQVLAADLFIDCTGFSAGLIGKTLGSPFKSLNDVLFVDRALALQVPYAKPDAPIPSYTISSAQEAGWIWDIGLQQRRGIGYVFSSRHTDEARAEQVLRQYIGPAADGMTPRLLKLNVGYRETQWIKNCVAIGLSGGFIEPLESSGIGLIETAAYLLTYLFPFNGEFDAVATQFNQHMKARYERIVDFVKMHFSLSQRTDSAFWRDNRDAASIPQSLQEKLKMWSCRPPHRMDFIADLEMYPPSSWQFVLYGMEFQTDMANNKFVYPQEQEATQEFQMIAQMAQRALADLPDHRKLVEHLCKAASPLPSVLARRA
;
A
#
# COMPACT_ATOMS: atom_id res chain seq x y z
N MET A 1 10.52 -16.54 -10.49
CA MET A 1 10.56 -15.98 -9.12
C MET A 1 9.98 -14.59 -9.18
N ASN A 2 8.93 -14.31 -8.41
CA ASN A 2 8.29 -12.98 -8.39
C ASN A 2 8.76 -12.23 -7.14
N TYR A 3 9.05 -10.93 -7.25
CA TYR A 3 9.55 -10.13 -6.15
C TYR A 3 9.15 -8.66 -6.31
N ALA A 4 9.15 -7.94 -5.19
CA ALA A 4 9.01 -6.49 -5.11
C ALA A 4 10.24 -5.90 -4.40
N TYR A 5 10.18 -4.62 -4.04
CA TYR A 5 11.35 -3.89 -3.55
C TYR A 5 11.09 -3.19 -2.22
N HIS A 6 12.14 -3.15 -1.39
CA HIS A 6 12.27 -2.18 -0.31
C HIS A 6 13.20 -1.06 -0.73
N PHE A 7 12.78 0.19 -0.57
CA PHE A 7 13.58 1.35 -0.97
C PHE A 7 13.26 2.58 -0.12
N ASP A 8 14.15 3.57 -0.19
CA ASP A 8 13.90 4.89 0.36
C ASP A 8 13.04 5.70 -0.62
N ALA A 9 11.80 6.00 -0.23
CA ALA A 9 10.84 6.71 -1.08
C ALA A 9 11.33 8.12 -1.47
N GLY A 10 12.11 8.79 -0.62
CA GLY A 10 12.69 10.10 -0.94
C GLY A 10 13.75 10.00 -2.04
N ARG A 11 14.60 8.96 -1.98
CA ARG A 11 15.58 8.68 -3.06
C ARG A 11 14.90 8.27 -4.36
N LEU A 12 13.85 7.46 -4.29
CA LEU A 12 13.07 7.11 -5.49
C LEU A 12 12.41 8.34 -6.10
N ALA A 13 11.82 9.22 -5.28
CA ALA A 13 11.23 10.47 -5.75
C ALA A 13 12.25 11.38 -6.43
N ALA A 14 13.47 11.49 -5.88
CA ALA A 14 14.55 12.25 -6.50
C ALA A 14 14.96 11.66 -7.87
N LEU A 15 15.14 10.34 -7.94
CA LEU A 15 15.45 9.63 -9.19
C LEU A 15 14.37 9.86 -10.26
N LEU A 16 13.09 9.70 -9.89
CA LEU A 16 11.97 9.89 -10.81
C LEU A 16 11.82 11.36 -11.23
N SER A 17 12.14 12.31 -10.34
CA SER A 17 12.13 13.73 -10.68
C SER A 17 13.21 14.08 -11.70
N GLU A 18 14.42 13.56 -11.56
CA GLU A 18 15.49 13.73 -12.53
C GLU A 18 15.13 13.08 -13.88
N HIS A 19 14.62 11.85 -13.82
CA HIS A 19 14.20 11.14 -15.03
C HIS A 19 13.05 11.86 -15.75
N GLY A 20 12.03 12.31 -15.03
CA GLY A 20 10.92 13.07 -15.60
C GLY A 20 11.37 14.36 -16.29
N GLN A 21 12.31 15.10 -15.68
CA GLN A 21 12.90 16.28 -16.32
C GLN A 21 13.63 15.94 -17.62
N SER A 22 14.33 14.79 -17.67
CA SER A 22 14.96 14.30 -18.91
C SER A 22 13.96 13.97 -20.03
N LEU A 23 12.70 13.69 -19.66
CA LEU A 23 11.58 13.44 -20.58
C LEU A 23 10.81 14.73 -20.94
N GLY A 24 11.25 15.89 -20.47
CA GLY A 24 10.65 17.19 -20.77
C GLY A 24 9.66 17.70 -19.74
N VAL A 25 9.51 17.04 -18.57
CA VAL A 25 8.69 17.56 -17.48
C VAL A 25 9.33 18.83 -16.92
N LYS A 26 8.59 19.94 -16.94
CA LYS A 26 9.04 21.20 -16.34
C LYS A 26 8.83 21.15 -14.82
N GLN A 27 9.92 21.29 -14.05
CA GLN A 27 9.83 21.46 -12.61
C GLN A 27 9.61 22.93 -12.25
N ILE A 28 8.58 23.20 -11.44
CA ILE A 28 8.29 24.53 -10.88
C ILE A 28 8.28 24.37 -9.36
N LEU A 29 9.17 25.10 -8.69
CA LEU A 29 9.23 25.14 -7.23
C LEU A 29 8.39 26.32 -6.75
N GLY A 30 7.31 26.02 -6.02
CA GLY A 30 6.42 27.03 -5.48
C GLY A 30 5.41 26.40 -4.52
N THR A 31 4.82 27.23 -3.65
CA THR A 31 3.71 26.81 -2.79
C THR A 31 2.42 27.35 -3.37
N VAL A 32 1.48 26.45 -3.66
CA VAL A 32 0.13 26.82 -4.12
C VAL A 32 -0.61 27.50 -2.97
N GLU A 33 -1.08 28.72 -3.21
CA GLU A 33 -1.85 29.53 -2.27
C GLU A 33 -3.35 29.42 -2.51
N HIS A 34 -3.75 29.49 -3.79
CA HIS A 34 -5.14 29.56 -4.20
C HIS A 34 -5.38 28.78 -5.50
N VAL A 35 -6.57 28.19 -5.64
CA VAL A 35 -7.00 27.48 -6.83
C VAL A 35 -8.18 28.22 -7.43
N GLN A 36 -8.02 28.73 -8.65
CA GLN A 36 -9.05 29.45 -9.38
C GLN A 36 -9.91 28.46 -10.17
N LEU A 37 -11.23 28.56 -9.99
CA LEU A 37 -12.21 27.83 -10.80
C LEU A 37 -12.71 28.70 -11.96
N ASN A 38 -13.12 28.07 -13.05
CA ASN A 38 -13.90 28.72 -14.11
C ASN A 38 -15.41 28.70 -13.79
N ASP A 39 -16.22 29.31 -14.65
CA ASP A 39 -17.68 29.40 -14.47
C ASP A 39 -18.36 28.03 -14.42
N ASP A 40 -17.79 27.04 -15.11
CA ASP A 40 -18.26 25.66 -15.09
C ASP A 40 -17.79 24.90 -13.84
N GLY A 41 -16.97 25.49 -12.96
CA GLY A 41 -16.46 24.87 -11.74
C GLY A 41 -15.28 23.91 -11.95
N ALA A 42 -14.67 23.87 -13.14
CA ALA A 42 -13.40 23.21 -13.39
C ALA A 42 -12.23 24.10 -12.93
N ILE A 43 -11.06 23.52 -12.68
CA ILE A 43 -9.88 24.30 -12.28
C ILE A 43 -9.35 25.06 -13.51
N ALA A 44 -9.29 26.38 -13.43
CA ALA A 44 -8.71 27.22 -14.47
C ALA A 44 -7.19 27.37 -14.28
N ALA A 45 -6.76 27.62 -13.04
CA ALA A 45 -5.34 27.81 -12.71
C ALA A 45 -5.05 27.58 -11.22
N VAL A 46 -3.80 27.24 -10.91
CA VAL A 46 -3.26 27.33 -9.55
C VAL A 46 -2.38 28.58 -9.42
N HIS A 47 -2.56 29.31 -8.33
CA HIS A 47 -1.82 30.52 -7.99
C HIS A 47 -0.81 30.18 -6.91
N THR A 48 0.44 30.57 -7.12
CA THR A 48 1.51 30.35 -6.15
C THR A 48 1.78 31.59 -5.30
N GLN A 49 2.33 31.41 -4.10
CA GLN A 49 2.66 32.51 -3.18
C GLN A 49 3.66 33.53 -3.76
N ASP A 50 4.48 33.12 -4.71
CA ASP A 50 5.42 33.98 -5.44
C ASP A 50 4.78 34.66 -6.67
N GLY A 51 3.46 34.56 -6.83
CA GLY A 51 2.69 35.29 -7.83
C GLY A 51 2.62 34.64 -9.21
N GLN A 52 3.07 33.38 -9.36
CA GLN A 52 2.89 32.65 -10.62
C GLN A 52 1.45 32.16 -10.76
N VAL A 53 0.95 32.20 -11.99
CA VAL A 53 -0.36 31.65 -12.35
C VAL A 53 -0.12 30.50 -13.34
N LEU A 54 -0.45 29.28 -12.92
CA LEU A 54 -0.22 28.07 -13.70
C LEU A 54 -1.56 27.52 -14.18
N ALA A 55 -1.87 27.73 -15.45
CA ALA A 55 -3.02 27.15 -16.13
C ALA A 55 -2.66 25.82 -16.79
N ALA A 56 -3.61 24.89 -16.82
CA ALA A 56 -3.47 23.58 -17.46
C ALA A 56 -4.85 23.04 -17.85
N ASP A 57 -4.89 22.15 -18.84
CA ASP A 57 -6.13 21.47 -19.23
C ASP A 57 -6.54 20.40 -18.22
N LEU A 58 -5.56 19.77 -17.55
CA LEU A 58 -5.75 18.74 -16.53
C LEU A 58 -4.81 18.99 -15.34
N PHE A 59 -5.34 18.85 -14.14
CA PHE A 59 -4.61 18.92 -12.88
C PHE A 59 -4.56 17.54 -12.21
N ILE A 60 -3.38 17.14 -11.72
CA ILE A 60 -3.21 15.92 -10.93
C ILE A 60 -2.93 16.32 -9.48
N ASP A 61 -3.86 16.03 -8.59
CA ASP A 61 -3.71 16.28 -7.16
C ASP A 61 -2.82 15.21 -6.53
N CYS A 62 -1.56 15.55 -6.29
CA CYS A 62 -0.60 14.75 -5.51
C CYS A 62 -0.26 15.42 -4.15
N THR A 63 -1.15 16.27 -3.61
CA THR A 63 -0.88 17.13 -2.44
C THR A 63 -0.93 16.40 -1.08
N GLY A 64 -0.86 15.08 -1.10
CA GLY A 64 -0.91 14.24 0.09
C GLY A 64 -2.28 14.26 0.77
N PHE A 65 -2.30 14.00 2.09
CA PHE A 65 -3.52 14.04 2.91
C PHE A 65 -4.26 15.38 2.89
N SER A 66 -3.61 16.46 2.45
CA SER A 66 -4.26 17.77 2.36
C SER A 66 -5.35 17.80 1.28
N ALA A 67 -5.22 16.97 0.23
CA ALA A 67 -6.12 16.91 -0.92
C ALA A 67 -6.56 18.30 -1.39
N GLY A 68 -5.59 19.18 -1.60
CA GLY A 68 -5.79 20.61 -1.80
C GLY A 68 -6.66 20.94 -3.02
N LEU A 69 -6.59 20.15 -4.09
CA LEU A 69 -7.37 20.38 -5.29
C LEU A 69 -8.66 19.58 -5.23
N ILE A 70 -8.56 18.24 -5.21
CA ILE A 70 -9.73 17.36 -5.32
C ILE A 70 -10.67 17.48 -4.11
N GLY A 71 -10.09 17.67 -2.92
CA GLY A 71 -10.80 17.66 -1.66
C GLY A 71 -11.24 19.06 -1.25
N LYS A 72 -10.29 19.96 -1.03
CA LYS A 72 -10.58 21.31 -0.55
C LYS A 72 -11.25 22.19 -1.59
N THR A 73 -10.81 22.12 -2.85
CA THR A 73 -11.32 22.99 -3.91
C THR A 73 -12.57 22.41 -4.57
N LEU A 74 -12.52 21.13 -4.97
CA LEU A 74 -13.62 20.48 -5.70
C LEU A 74 -14.61 19.71 -4.82
N GLY A 75 -14.39 19.68 -3.50
CA GLY A 75 -15.36 19.16 -2.55
C GLY A 75 -15.63 17.65 -2.64
N SER A 76 -14.69 16.86 -3.17
CA SER A 76 -14.85 15.41 -3.21
C SER A 76 -15.13 14.86 -1.80
N PRO A 77 -16.13 13.97 -1.61
CA PRO A 77 -16.42 13.38 -0.30
C PRO A 77 -15.33 12.37 0.10
N PHE A 78 -14.98 12.37 1.40
CA PHE A 78 -14.06 11.40 1.98
C PHE A 78 -14.82 10.37 2.82
N LYS A 79 -14.67 9.08 2.48
CA LYS A 79 -15.21 7.96 3.23
C LYS A 79 -14.16 7.48 4.23
N SER A 80 -14.40 7.79 5.51
CA SER A 80 -13.62 7.26 6.62
C SER A 80 -13.80 5.75 6.73
N LEU A 81 -12.71 5.05 7.09
CA LEU A 81 -12.71 3.62 7.35
C LEU A 81 -12.43 3.26 8.81
N ASN A 82 -12.42 4.25 9.71
CA ASN A 82 -12.02 4.06 11.12
C ASN A 82 -12.89 3.06 11.90
N ASP A 83 -14.08 2.73 11.40
CA ASP A 83 -14.98 1.75 12.02
C ASP A 83 -14.82 0.33 11.43
N VAL A 84 -13.94 0.18 10.43
CA VAL A 84 -13.54 -1.11 9.85
C VAL A 84 -12.07 -1.38 10.15
N LEU A 85 -11.20 -0.43 9.83
CA LEU A 85 -9.76 -0.46 10.06
C LEU A 85 -9.43 0.54 11.17
N PHE A 86 -9.14 0.04 12.37
CA PHE A 86 -9.16 0.86 13.59
C PHE A 86 -7.90 1.70 13.81
N VAL A 87 -6.82 1.40 13.09
CA VAL A 87 -5.54 2.09 13.28
C VAL A 87 -5.60 3.50 12.66
N ASP A 88 -5.06 4.48 13.37
CA ASP A 88 -5.14 5.90 12.99
C ASP A 88 -3.83 6.65 13.27
N ARG A 89 -2.81 5.95 13.80
CA ARG A 89 -1.52 6.52 14.12
C ARG A 89 -0.38 5.57 13.76
N ALA A 90 0.79 6.14 13.52
CA ALA A 90 2.03 5.37 13.48
C ALA A 90 3.18 6.10 14.16
N LEU A 91 4.04 5.36 14.84
CA LEU A 91 5.36 5.83 15.29
C LEU A 91 6.43 5.17 14.43
N ALA A 92 7.25 5.95 13.74
CA ALA A 92 8.25 5.43 12.80
C ALA A 92 9.69 5.81 13.19
N LEU A 93 10.62 4.87 12.99
CA LEU A 93 12.06 5.00 13.21
C LEU A 93 12.85 4.43 12.04
N GLN A 94 14.05 4.98 11.84
CA GLN A 94 15.04 4.49 10.89
C GLN A 94 16.22 3.90 11.66
N VAL A 95 16.25 2.59 11.82
CA VAL A 95 17.17 1.90 12.75
C VAL A 95 18.37 1.36 11.98
N PRO A 96 19.61 1.79 12.28
CA PRO A 96 20.80 1.22 11.63
C PRO A 96 20.97 -0.27 11.98
N TYR A 97 21.64 -1.02 11.11
CA TYR A 97 22.07 -2.36 11.48
C TYR A 97 23.19 -2.29 12.53
N ALA A 98 23.22 -3.26 13.44
CA ALA A 98 24.28 -3.37 14.44
C ALA A 98 25.67 -3.60 13.82
N LYS A 99 25.72 -4.22 12.65
CA LYS A 99 26.94 -4.46 11.87
C LYS A 99 26.66 -4.30 10.37
N PRO A 100 27.64 -3.90 9.56
CA PRO A 100 27.47 -3.76 8.11
C PRO A 100 27.03 -5.04 7.40
N ASP A 101 27.41 -6.21 7.92
CA ASP A 101 27.12 -7.53 7.36
C ASP A 101 25.87 -8.21 7.94
N ALA A 102 25.12 -7.53 8.83
CA ALA A 102 23.94 -8.10 9.48
C ALA A 102 22.86 -8.51 8.47
N PRO A 103 22.32 -9.74 8.47
CA PRO A 103 21.38 -10.21 7.45
C PRO A 103 20.23 -9.24 7.13
N ILE A 104 19.89 -9.11 5.85
CA ILE A 104 18.71 -8.38 5.40
C ILE A 104 17.61 -9.42 5.11
N PRO A 105 16.47 -9.40 5.80
CA PRO A 105 15.33 -10.23 5.43
C PRO A 105 14.85 -9.89 4.01
N SER A 106 14.54 -10.90 3.21
CA SER A 106 14.06 -10.71 1.82
C SER A 106 12.56 -10.44 1.73
N TYR A 107 11.93 -10.04 2.83
CA TYR A 107 10.49 -9.84 2.99
C TYR A 107 10.21 -8.78 4.04
N THR A 108 9.05 -8.11 3.95
CA THR A 108 8.56 -7.24 5.03
C THR A 108 8.11 -8.09 6.20
N ILE A 109 8.46 -7.70 7.41
CA ILE A 109 7.95 -8.35 8.63
C ILE A 109 6.79 -7.50 9.16
N SER A 110 5.65 -8.14 9.39
CA SER A 110 4.52 -7.57 10.15
C SER A 110 4.38 -8.33 11.46
N SER A 111 4.54 -7.63 12.58
CA SER A 111 4.50 -8.23 13.93
C SER A 111 3.33 -7.65 14.74
N ALA A 112 2.29 -8.45 14.95
CA ALA A 112 1.11 -8.10 15.73
C ALA A 112 1.43 -7.70 17.18
N GLN A 113 0.91 -6.56 17.61
CA GLN A 113 1.07 -5.99 18.96
C GLN A 113 -0.28 -5.87 19.68
N GLU A 114 -0.28 -5.34 20.90
CA GLU A 114 -1.50 -5.21 21.73
C GLU A 114 -2.59 -4.30 21.12
N ALA A 115 -2.23 -3.29 20.31
CA ALA A 115 -3.19 -2.31 19.77
C ALA A 115 -2.96 -1.99 18.28
N GLY A 116 -2.36 -2.93 17.55
CA GLY A 116 -2.00 -2.78 16.14
C GLY A 116 -0.89 -3.74 15.73
N TRP A 117 0.04 -3.28 14.89
CA TRP A 117 1.15 -4.10 14.38
C TRP A 117 2.37 -3.26 14.01
N ILE A 118 3.55 -3.87 14.07
CA ILE A 118 4.83 -3.25 13.69
C ILE A 118 5.25 -3.72 12.31
N TRP A 119 5.58 -2.80 11.41
CA TRP A 119 6.34 -3.10 10.21
C TRP A 119 7.85 -3.08 10.52
N ASP A 120 8.62 -4.01 9.93
CA ASP A 120 10.08 -3.95 9.86
C ASP A 120 10.51 -4.24 8.41
N ILE A 121 11.08 -3.22 7.76
CA ILE A 121 11.47 -3.21 6.34
C ILE A 121 12.99 -3.08 6.26
N GLY A 122 13.67 -4.11 5.75
CA GLY A 122 15.12 -4.10 5.54
C GLY A 122 15.54 -3.36 4.28
N LEU A 123 16.34 -2.30 4.41
CA LEU A 123 17.04 -1.66 3.28
C LEU A 123 18.52 -2.05 3.33
N GLN A 124 19.32 -1.61 2.36
CA GLN A 124 20.76 -1.91 2.31
C GLN A 124 21.52 -1.51 3.60
N GLN A 125 21.26 -0.30 4.10
CA GLN A 125 22.07 0.33 5.18
C GLN A 125 21.37 0.37 6.54
N ARG A 126 20.04 0.23 6.56
CA ARG A 126 19.20 0.41 7.74
C ARG A 126 17.89 -0.33 7.60
N ARG A 127 17.13 -0.41 8.68
CA ARG A 127 15.73 -0.84 8.70
C ARG A 127 14.80 0.35 8.85
N GLY A 128 13.64 0.30 8.20
CA GLY A 128 12.51 1.18 8.50
C GLY A 128 11.55 0.41 9.39
N ILE A 129 11.37 0.86 10.63
CA ILE A 129 10.52 0.17 11.61
C ILE A 129 9.45 1.14 12.08
N GLY A 130 8.20 0.69 12.20
CA GLY A 130 7.18 1.52 12.79
C GLY A 130 5.99 0.76 13.32
N TYR A 131 5.43 1.26 14.42
CA TYR A 131 4.24 0.71 15.05
C TYR A 131 3.02 1.47 14.54
N VAL A 132 2.14 0.79 13.81
CA VAL A 132 0.81 1.27 13.42
C VAL A 132 -0.17 0.85 14.51
N PHE A 133 -0.90 1.81 15.09
CA PHE A 133 -1.75 1.55 16.24
C PHE A 133 -3.06 2.35 16.21
N SER A 134 -4.03 1.87 16.99
CA SER A 134 -5.31 2.53 17.19
C SER A 134 -5.30 3.37 18.46
N SER A 135 -5.53 4.67 18.32
CA SER A 135 -5.58 5.60 19.45
C SER A 135 -6.78 5.42 20.38
N ARG A 136 -7.78 4.63 19.94
CA ARG A 136 -8.90 4.17 20.77
C ARG A 136 -8.48 3.07 21.77
N HIS A 137 -7.34 2.40 21.54
CA HIS A 137 -6.93 1.20 22.26
C HIS A 137 -5.60 1.34 23.01
N THR A 138 -4.77 2.32 22.65
CA THR A 138 -3.52 2.64 23.35
C THR A 138 -3.17 4.11 23.18
N ASP A 139 -2.41 4.68 24.10
CA ASP A 139 -1.87 6.03 23.99
C ASP A 139 -0.49 6.06 23.32
N GLU A 140 -0.02 7.26 22.96
CA GLU A 140 1.26 7.44 22.27
C GLU A 140 2.45 7.01 23.13
N ALA A 141 2.39 7.19 24.45
CA ALA A 141 3.48 6.86 25.36
C ALA A 141 3.66 5.34 25.47
N ARG A 142 2.55 4.60 25.62
CA ARG A 142 2.55 3.14 25.60
C ARG A 142 2.96 2.60 24.23
N ALA A 143 2.47 3.19 23.14
CA ALA A 143 2.88 2.81 21.80
C ALA A 143 4.39 2.97 21.58
N GLU A 144 4.98 4.05 22.08
CA GLU A 144 6.43 4.25 22.02
C GLU A 144 7.20 3.19 22.82
N GLN A 145 6.73 2.83 24.02
CA GLN A 145 7.33 1.74 24.81
C GLN A 145 7.33 0.41 24.05
N VAL A 146 6.19 0.05 23.44
CA VAL A 146 6.04 -1.18 22.65
C VAL A 146 7.02 -1.17 21.45
N LEU A 147 7.11 -0.06 20.73
CA LEU A 147 8.04 0.08 19.60
C LEU A 147 9.51 -0.06 20.06
N ARG A 148 9.88 0.60 21.16
CA ARG A 148 11.24 0.51 21.73
C ARG A 148 11.57 -0.89 22.20
N GLN A 149 10.62 -1.59 22.83
CA GLN A 149 10.78 -2.97 23.25
C GLN A 149 11.02 -3.91 22.06
N TYR A 150 10.31 -3.69 20.95
CA TYR A 150 10.51 -4.46 19.71
C TYR A 150 11.91 -4.24 19.10
N ILE A 151 12.36 -2.98 19.06
CA ILE A 151 13.66 -2.62 18.46
C ILE A 151 14.85 -3.02 19.35
N GLY A 152 14.67 -2.94 20.68
CA GLY A 152 15.73 -3.15 21.66
C GLY A 152 16.70 -1.96 21.77
N PRO A 153 17.94 -2.18 22.24
CA PRO A 153 18.92 -1.12 22.55
C PRO A 153 19.25 -0.18 21.38
N ALA A 154 19.01 -0.62 20.14
CA ALA A 154 19.22 0.20 18.95
C ALA A 154 18.28 1.42 18.88
N ALA A 155 17.20 1.46 19.67
CA ALA A 155 16.30 2.61 19.76
C ALA A 155 16.76 3.68 20.76
N ASP A 156 17.79 3.42 21.57
CA ASP A 156 18.22 4.33 22.63
C ASP A 156 18.69 5.67 22.04
N GLY A 157 18.19 6.78 22.59
CA GLY A 157 18.49 8.12 22.11
C GLY A 157 17.83 8.51 20.77
N MET A 158 17.06 7.63 20.14
CA MET A 158 16.28 7.95 18.93
C MET A 158 14.90 8.50 19.28
N THR A 159 14.38 9.42 18.48
CA THR A 159 13.03 9.98 18.64
C THR A 159 12.12 9.47 17.52
N PRO A 160 11.09 8.65 17.82
CA PRO A 160 10.13 8.22 16.82
C PRO A 160 9.35 9.40 16.24
N ARG A 161 9.08 9.37 14.94
CA ARG A 161 8.17 10.33 14.30
C ARG A 161 6.74 9.83 14.43
N LEU A 162 5.89 10.60 15.11
CA LEU A 162 4.45 10.37 15.11
C LEU A 162 3.83 10.82 13.78
N LEU A 163 2.98 9.96 13.23
CA LEU A 163 2.18 10.17 12.05
C LEU A 163 0.71 10.00 12.43
N LYS A 164 -0.13 10.98 12.07
CA LYS A 164 -1.58 10.85 12.12
C LYS A 164 -2.05 10.39 10.75
N LEU A 165 -2.75 9.26 10.72
CA LEU A 165 -3.19 8.61 9.50
C LEU A 165 -4.65 8.99 9.25
N ASN A 166 -4.97 9.38 8.02
CA ASN A 166 -6.36 9.55 7.60
C ASN A 166 -6.78 8.31 6.81
N VAL A 167 -7.27 7.28 7.51
CA VAL A 167 -7.59 5.97 6.91
C VAL A 167 -8.97 6.03 6.26
N GLY A 168 -8.99 5.88 4.95
CA GLY A 168 -10.18 6.13 4.14
C GLY A 168 -9.82 6.49 2.70
N TYR A 169 -10.84 6.73 1.90
CA TYR A 169 -10.66 7.08 0.49
C TYR A 169 -11.76 8.01 0.00
N ARG A 170 -11.48 8.71 -1.09
CA ARG A 170 -12.47 9.53 -1.79
C ARG A 170 -13.31 8.65 -2.68
N GLU A 171 -14.63 8.78 -2.57
CA GLU A 171 -15.55 8.02 -3.41
C GLU A 171 -15.47 8.46 -4.88
N THR A 172 -15.09 9.71 -5.11
CA THR A 172 -14.86 10.30 -6.43
C THR A 172 -13.45 10.91 -6.46
N GLN A 173 -12.55 10.33 -7.25
CA GLN A 173 -11.15 10.71 -7.35
C GLN A 173 -10.83 11.50 -8.61
N TRP A 174 -11.71 11.47 -9.62
CA TRP A 174 -11.66 12.33 -10.80
C TRP A 174 -12.92 13.19 -10.86
N ILE A 175 -12.78 14.50 -10.75
CA ILE A 175 -13.86 15.48 -10.90
C ILE A 175 -13.44 16.52 -11.93
N LYS A 176 -14.24 16.67 -13.01
CA LYS A 176 -13.96 17.58 -14.12
C LYS A 176 -12.53 17.39 -14.63
N ASN A 177 -11.69 18.41 -14.57
CA ASN A 177 -10.30 18.36 -15.01
C ASN A 177 -9.29 18.15 -13.86
N CYS A 178 -9.69 17.52 -12.76
CA CYS A 178 -8.80 17.20 -11.65
C CYS A 178 -8.86 15.72 -11.29
N VAL A 179 -7.70 15.07 -11.16
CA VAL A 179 -7.56 13.66 -10.76
C VAL A 179 -6.68 13.53 -9.54
N ALA A 180 -7.14 12.81 -8.52
CA ALA A 180 -6.38 12.53 -7.31
C ALA A 180 -5.51 11.28 -7.47
N ILE A 181 -4.21 11.40 -7.21
CA ILE A 181 -3.28 10.27 -7.24
C ILE A 181 -2.44 10.28 -5.95
N GLY A 182 -2.38 9.11 -5.29
CA GLY A 182 -1.73 8.94 -4.00
C GLY A 182 -2.63 9.34 -2.82
N LEU A 183 -2.03 9.89 -1.76
CA LEU A 183 -2.74 10.12 -0.49
C LEU A 183 -3.88 11.15 -0.58
N SER A 184 -3.93 11.94 -1.67
CA SER A 184 -5.04 12.85 -1.97
C SER A 184 -6.32 12.09 -2.34
N GLY A 185 -6.18 10.91 -2.96
CA GLY A 185 -7.28 10.02 -3.33
C GLY A 185 -7.68 9.06 -2.22
N GLY A 186 -6.75 8.64 -1.37
CA GLY A 186 -7.01 7.79 -0.22
C GLY A 186 -5.77 7.16 0.40
N PHE A 187 -5.95 6.55 1.56
CA PHE A 187 -4.91 5.83 2.28
C PHE A 187 -5.53 4.67 3.08
N ILE A 188 -4.91 3.50 2.95
CA ILE A 188 -5.17 2.32 3.79
C ILE A 188 -3.85 2.01 4.50
N GLU A 189 -3.93 1.51 5.73
CA GLU A 189 -2.74 1.11 6.49
C GLU A 189 -1.83 0.17 5.68
N PRO A 190 -0.50 0.28 5.82
CA PRO A 190 0.45 -0.36 4.90
C PRO A 190 0.67 -1.85 5.18
N LEU A 191 -0.31 -2.57 5.73
CA LEU A 191 -0.19 -3.99 6.10
C LEU A 191 0.21 -4.85 4.90
N GLU A 192 -0.36 -4.53 3.74
CA GLU A 192 -0.15 -5.23 2.47
C GLU A 192 0.51 -4.33 1.40
N SER A 193 1.24 -3.29 1.84
CA SER A 193 2.03 -2.40 0.98
C SER A 193 1.26 -1.78 -0.22
N SER A 194 -0.04 -1.52 -0.05
CA SER A 194 -0.96 -1.09 -1.13
C SER A 194 -0.71 0.31 -1.71
N GLY A 195 -0.03 1.19 -0.97
CA GLY A 195 0.05 2.61 -1.29
C GLY A 195 0.65 2.93 -2.66
N ILE A 196 1.83 2.39 -2.98
CA ILE A 196 2.49 2.62 -4.27
C ILE A 196 1.76 1.89 -5.40
N GLY A 197 1.27 0.66 -5.15
CA GLY A 197 0.48 -0.06 -6.15
C GLY A 197 -0.81 0.69 -6.56
N LEU A 198 -1.46 1.38 -5.62
CA LEU A 198 -2.58 2.28 -5.91
C LEU A 198 -2.17 3.50 -6.73
N ILE A 199 -0.99 4.09 -6.46
CA ILE A 199 -0.44 5.20 -7.26
C ILE A 199 -0.18 4.73 -8.70
N GLU A 200 0.48 3.59 -8.87
CA GLU A 200 0.78 3.01 -10.18
C GLU A 200 -0.50 2.70 -10.95
N THR A 201 -1.49 2.11 -10.29
CA THR A 201 -2.79 1.79 -10.90
C THR A 201 -3.55 3.04 -11.32
N ALA A 202 -3.59 4.07 -10.47
CA ALA A 202 -4.26 5.32 -10.79
C ALA A 202 -3.56 6.04 -11.97
N ALA A 203 -2.23 6.09 -11.97
CA ALA A 203 -1.47 6.66 -13.08
C ALA A 203 -1.70 5.87 -14.39
N TYR A 204 -1.69 4.54 -14.33
CA TYR A 204 -1.99 3.68 -15.47
C TYR A 204 -3.41 3.94 -16.00
N LEU A 205 -4.44 3.90 -15.15
CA LEU A 205 -5.82 4.15 -15.55
C LEU A 205 -6.01 5.54 -16.14
N LEU A 206 -5.37 6.57 -15.58
CA LEU A 206 -5.40 7.92 -16.13
C LEU A 206 -4.85 7.94 -17.56
N THR A 207 -3.65 7.36 -17.79
CA THR A 207 -3.05 7.34 -19.13
C THR A 207 -3.81 6.47 -20.11
N TYR A 208 -4.37 5.35 -19.65
CA TYR A 208 -5.12 4.41 -20.48
C TYR A 208 -6.47 4.98 -20.92
N LEU A 209 -7.15 5.71 -20.04
CA LEU A 209 -8.45 6.33 -20.29
C LEU A 209 -8.33 7.78 -20.81
N PHE A 210 -7.12 8.28 -21.10
CA PHE A 210 -6.92 9.70 -21.38
C PHE A 210 -7.71 10.16 -22.63
N PRO A 211 -8.63 11.15 -22.51
CA PRO A 211 -9.46 11.58 -23.61
C PRO A 211 -8.77 12.71 -24.39
N PHE A 212 -8.18 12.39 -25.54
CA PHE A 212 -7.46 13.37 -26.37
C PHE A 212 -8.33 14.48 -26.98
N ASN A 213 -9.66 14.36 -26.88
CA ASN A 213 -10.60 15.40 -27.28
C ASN A 213 -10.96 16.38 -26.16
N GLY A 214 -10.45 16.21 -24.94
CA GLY A 214 -10.72 17.07 -23.78
C GLY A 214 -12.01 16.75 -23.00
N GLU A 215 -12.76 15.72 -23.41
CA GLU A 215 -14.03 15.35 -22.77
C GLU A 215 -13.80 14.34 -21.63
N PHE A 216 -13.78 14.82 -20.38
CA PHE A 216 -13.39 14.01 -19.23
C PHE A 216 -14.53 13.19 -18.61
N ASP A 217 -15.80 13.52 -18.82
CA ASP A 217 -16.90 12.97 -18.02
C ASP A 217 -17.06 11.45 -18.09
N ALA A 218 -17.01 10.88 -19.30
CA ALA A 218 -17.16 9.44 -19.50
C ALA A 218 -15.98 8.65 -18.89
N VAL A 219 -14.76 9.14 -19.10
CA VAL A 219 -13.54 8.48 -18.63
C VAL A 219 -13.36 8.65 -17.12
N ALA A 220 -13.75 9.80 -16.56
CA ALA A 220 -13.77 10.04 -15.13
C ALA A 220 -14.75 9.10 -14.43
N THR A 221 -15.93 8.86 -15.03
CA THR A 221 -16.91 7.89 -14.50
C THR A 221 -16.29 6.50 -14.39
N GLN A 222 -15.63 6.02 -15.45
CA GLN A 222 -15.00 4.70 -15.45
C GLN A 222 -13.82 4.64 -14.47
N PHE A 223 -12.96 5.67 -14.44
CA PHE A 223 -11.86 5.77 -13.49
C PHE A 223 -12.36 5.69 -12.04
N ASN A 224 -13.39 6.46 -11.69
CA ASN A 224 -13.97 6.50 -10.35
C ASN A 224 -14.53 5.15 -9.93
N GLN A 225 -15.28 4.47 -10.81
CA GLN A 225 -15.79 3.12 -10.55
C GLN A 225 -14.65 2.13 -10.30
N HIS A 226 -13.62 2.15 -11.15
CA HIS A 226 -12.47 1.27 -11.06
C HIS A 226 -11.65 1.49 -9.78
N MET A 227 -11.40 2.75 -9.41
CA MET A 227 -10.62 3.07 -8.21
C MET A 227 -11.42 2.79 -6.94
N LYS A 228 -12.68 3.22 -6.84
CA LYS A 228 -13.54 2.92 -5.69
C LYS A 228 -13.62 1.43 -5.41
N ALA A 229 -13.87 0.64 -6.47
CA ALA A 229 -14.00 -0.80 -6.36
C ALA A 229 -12.69 -1.50 -5.90
N ARG A 230 -11.52 -0.94 -6.23
CA ARG A 230 -10.22 -1.41 -5.73
C ARG A 230 -10.01 -1.09 -4.26
N TYR A 231 -10.34 0.12 -3.82
CA TYR A 231 -10.28 0.48 -2.40
C TYR A 231 -11.14 -0.47 -1.55
N GLU A 232 -12.38 -0.74 -1.97
CA GLU A 232 -13.29 -1.64 -1.25
C GLU A 232 -12.72 -3.07 -1.12
N ARG A 233 -12.10 -3.60 -2.18
CA ARG A 233 -11.44 -4.92 -2.16
C ARG A 233 -10.21 -4.96 -1.27
N ILE A 234 -9.39 -3.90 -1.28
CA ILE A 234 -8.24 -3.81 -0.38
C ILE A 234 -8.73 -3.76 1.07
N VAL A 235 -9.81 -3.03 1.37
CA VAL A 235 -10.40 -2.99 2.71
C VAL A 235 -10.82 -4.38 3.17
N ASP A 236 -11.52 -5.14 2.33
CA ASP A 236 -11.89 -6.52 2.64
C ASP A 236 -10.63 -7.38 2.91
N PHE A 237 -9.62 -7.28 2.06
CA PHE A 237 -8.39 -8.07 2.20
C PHE A 237 -7.63 -7.72 3.48
N VAL A 238 -7.44 -6.44 3.77
CA VAL A 238 -6.76 -5.98 4.99
C VAL A 238 -7.58 -6.33 6.23
N LYS A 239 -8.90 -6.11 6.23
CA LYS A 239 -9.75 -6.45 7.38
C LYS A 239 -9.73 -7.94 7.71
N MET A 240 -9.63 -8.80 6.69
CA MET A 240 -9.54 -10.26 6.87
C MET A 240 -8.40 -10.67 7.82
N HIS A 241 -7.25 -9.99 7.77
CA HIS A 241 -6.12 -10.25 8.68
C HIS A 241 -6.49 -10.04 10.14
N PHE A 242 -7.32 -9.04 10.42
CA PHE A 242 -7.75 -8.73 11.77
C PHE A 242 -8.92 -9.59 12.23
N SER A 243 -9.91 -9.80 11.37
CA SER A 243 -11.14 -10.52 11.73
C SER A 243 -10.93 -12.02 11.92
N LEU A 244 -9.91 -12.60 11.28
CA LEU A 244 -9.55 -14.01 11.42
C LEU A 244 -8.61 -14.30 12.59
N SER A 245 -8.07 -13.27 13.24
CA SER A 245 -7.15 -13.46 14.36
C SER A 245 -7.79 -14.26 15.49
N GLN A 246 -7.05 -15.22 16.04
CA GLN A 246 -7.50 -15.96 17.24
C GLN A 246 -7.14 -15.23 18.54
N ARG A 247 -6.42 -14.10 18.46
CA ARG A 247 -6.02 -13.31 19.62
C ARG A 247 -7.22 -12.77 20.39
N THR A 248 -7.17 -12.91 21.71
CA THR A 248 -8.19 -12.43 22.64
C THR A 248 -7.59 -11.60 23.78
N ASP A 249 -6.28 -11.39 23.75
CA ASP A 249 -5.46 -10.82 24.82
C ASP A 249 -5.60 -9.30 24.95
N SER A 250 -6.15 -8.61 23.94
CA SER A 250 -6.44 -7.17 24.02
C SER A 250 -7.83 -6.80 23.48
N ALA A 251 -8.32 -5.62 23.86
CA ALA A 251 -9.56 -5.07 23.32
C ALA A 251 -9.49 -4.90 21.80
N PHE A 252 -8.37 -4.38 21.28
CA PHE A 252 -8.14 -4.21 19.85
C PHE A 252 -8.38 -5.50 19.03
N TRP A 253 -7.87 -6.65 19.50
CA TRP A 253 -8.07 -7.92 18.79
C TRP A 253 -9.49 -8.47 18.95
N ARG A 254 -10.11 -8.29 20.11
CA ARG A 254 -11.51 -8.73 20.31
C ARG A 254 -12.48 -7.92 19.45
N ASP A 255 -12.33 -6.60 19.45
CA ASP A 255 -13.20 -5.66 18.74
C ASP A 255 -13.09 -5.84 17.22
N ASN A 256 -11.90 -6.20 16.71
CA ASN A 256 -11.69 -6.46 15.28
C ASN A 256 -12.46 -7.67 14.74
N ARG A 257 -12.96 -8.54 15.63
CA ARG A 257 -13.79 -9.71 15.28
C ARG A 257 -15.28 -9.44 15.42
N ASP A 258 -15.67 -8.25 15.89
CA ASP A 258 -17.07 -7.85 15.91
C ASP A 258 -17.57 -7.77 14.45
N ALA A 259 -18.63 -8.51 14.14
CA ALA A 259 -19.25 -8.55 12.82
C ALA A 259 -19.67 -7.16 12.33
N ALA A 260 -20.01 -6.23 13.24
CA ALA A 260 -20.35 -4.85 12.88
C ALA A 260 -19.16 -4.08 12.26
N SER A 261 -17.92 -4.50 12.55
CA SER A 261 -16.70 -3.90 11.98
C SER A 261 -16.23 -4.58 10.68
N ILE A 262 -16.88 -5.68 10.27
CA ILE A 262 -16.47 -6.48 9.11
C ILE A 262 -17.38 -6.11 7.92
N PRO A 263 -16.83 -5.66 6.78
CA PRO A 263 -17.63 -5.37 5.60
C PRO A 263 -18.50 -6.55 5.18
N GLN A 264 -19.73 -6.26 4.75
CA GLN A 264 -20.68 -7.29 4.32
C GLN A 264 -20.12 -8.18 3.20
N SER A 265 -19.38 -7.60 2.26
CA SER A 265 -18.71 -8.32 1.16
C SER A 265 -17.70 -9.34 1.68
N LEU A 266 -16.93 -9.00 2.70
CA LEU A 266 -16.01 -9.93 3.35
C LEU A 266 -16.76 -11.01 4.14
N GLN A 267 -17.83 -10.66 4.87
CA GLN A 267 -18.64 -11.65 5.59
C GLN A 267 -19.23 -12.71 4.64
N GLU A 268 -19.72 -12.29 3.48
CA GLU A 268 -20.26 -13.19 2.45
C GLU A 268 -19.17 -14.12 1.88
N LYS A 269 -17.98 -13.57 1.61
CA LYS A 269 -16.81 -14.36 1.18
C LYS A 269 -16.41 -15.39 2.23
N LEU A 270 -16.27 -15.00 3.50
CA LEU A 270 -15.92 -15.91 4.58
C LEU A 270 -16.98 -16.99 4.79
N LYS A 271 -18.26 -16.63 4.74
CA LYS A 271 -19.36 -17.61 4.81
C LYS A 271 -19.26 -18.62 3.68
N MET A 272 -19.02 -18.16 2.46
CA MET A 272 -18.83 -19.03 1.30
C MET A 272 -17.58 -19.90 1.43
N TRP A 273 -16.48 -19.35 1.93
CA TRP A 273 -15.21 -20.06 2.07
C TRP A 273 -15.17 -21.04 3.25
N SER A 274 -16.15 -20.98 4.15
CA SER A 274 -16.31 -21.95 5.24
C SER A 274 -16.62 -23.36 4.74
N CYS A 275 -17.14 -23.52 3.51
CA CYS A 275 -17.51 -24.82 2.95
C CYS A 275 -16.86 -25.13 1.59
N ARG A 276 -15.99 -24.24 1.08
CA ARG A 276 -15.18 -24.47 -0.13
C ARG A 276 -13.97 -23.54 -0.16
N PRO A 277 -12.86 -23.88 -0.84
CA PRO A 277 -11.75 -22.97 -0.98
C PRO A 277 -12.10 -21.74 -1.83
N PRO A 278 -11.40 -20.61 -1.63
CA PRO A 278 -11.44 -19.48 -2.54
C PRO A 278 -11.11 -19.91 -3.97
N HIS A 279 -11.89 -19.44 -4.94
CA HIS A 279 -11.72 -19.73 -6.36
C HIS A 279 -11.61 -18.44 -7.18
N ARG A 280 -10.96 -18.48 -8.36
CA ARG A 280 -10.76 -17.26 -9.18
C ARG A 280 -12.07 -16.56 -9.56
N MET A 281 -13.18 -17.30 -9.62
CA MET A 281 -14.52 -16.79 -9.95
C MET A 281 -15.18 -16.01 -8.82
N ASP A 282 -14.57 -15.99 -7.63
CA ASP A 282 -15.06 -15.21 -6.50
C ASP A 282 -14.65 -13.73 -6.62
N PHE A 283 -13.89 -13.40 -7.67
CA PHE A 283 -13.18 -12.14 -7.86
C PHE A 283 -13.42 -11.57 -9.26
N ILE A 284 -13.37 -10.24 -9.35
CA ILE A 284 -13.30 -9.54 -10.63
C ILE A 284 -11.84 -9.17 -10.84
N ALA A 285 -11.10 -10.02 -11.55
CA ALA A 285 -9.63 -9.99 -11.60
C ALA A 285 -9.04 -8.60 -11.91
N ASP A 286 -9.63 -7.86 -12.86
CA ASP A 286 -9.15 -6.53 -13.25
C ASP A 286 -9.29 -5.48 -12.13
N LEU A 287 -10.15 -5.73 -11.14
CA LEU A 287 -10.37 -4.85 -9.99
C LEU A 287 -9.63 -5.33 -8.73
N GLU A 288 -8.97 -6.49 -8.77
CA GLU A 288 -8.19 -6.99 -7.64
C GLU A 288 -6.77 -6.41 -7.66
N MET A 289 -6.29 -6.02 -6.48
CA MET A 289 -4.86 -5.72 -6.26
C MET A 289 -4.08 -6.96 -5.84
N TYR A 290 -4.78 -7.99 -5.37
CA TYR A 290 -4.19 -9.21 -4.85
C TYR A 290 -4.78 -10.41 -5.58
N PRO A 291 -3.96 -11.31 -6.14
CA PRO A 291 -4.46 -12.50 -6.81
C PRO A 291 -5.23 -13.40 -5.84
N PRO A 292 -6.09 -14.29 -6.33
CA PRO A 292 -6.83 -15.24 -5.48
C PRO A 292 -5.95 -16.06 -4.52
N SER A 293 -4.70 -16.34 -4.90
CA SER A 293 -3.73 -17.03 -4.03
C SER A 293 -3.36 -16.22 -2.79
N SER A 294 -3.29 -14.89 -2.87
CA SER A 294 -3.05 -14.02 -1.71
C SER A 294 -4.14 -14.17 -0.66
N TRP A 295 -5.40 -14.25 -1.10
CA TRP A 295 -6.53 -14.54 -0.22
C TRP A 295 -6.39 -15.91 0.46
N GLN A 296 -5.98 -16.93 -0.27
CA GLN A 296 -5.73 -18.27 0.28
C GLN A 296 -4.58 -18.27 1.30
N PHE A 297 -3.47 -17.57 1.02
CA PHE A 297 -2.33 -17.49 1.94
C PHE A 297 -2.73 -16.90 3.29
N VAL A 298 -3.49 -15.80 3.29
CA VAL A 298 -3.94 -15.17 4.53
C VAL A 298 -5.01 -16.03 5.21
N LEU A 299 -6.02 -16.48 4.47
CA LEU A 299 -7.11 -17.29 5.02
C LEU A 299 -6.58 -18.53 5.76
N TYR A 300 -5.74 -19.33 5.11
CA TYR A 300 -5.21 -20.56 5.68
C TYR A 300 -4.00 -20.34 6.59
N GLY A 301 -3.20 -19.30 6.36
CA GLY A 301 -2.14 -18.89 7.29
C GLY A 301 -2.67 -18.39 8.63
N MET A 302 -3.89 -17.84 8.64
CA MET A 302 -4.63 -17.44 9.84
C MET A 302 -5.51 -18.59 10.40
N GLU A 303 -5.30 -19.82 9.93
CA GLU A 303 -5.96 -21.05 10.40
C GLU A 303 -7.49 -21.07 10.25
N PHE A 304 -8.03 -20.33 9.28
CA PHE A 304 -9.45 -20.40 8.97
C PHE A 304 -9.84 -21.81 8.51
N GLN A 305 -10.95 -22.32 9.05
CA GLN A 305 -11.42 -23.67 8.77
C GLN A 305 -12.37 -23.68 7.57
N THR A 306 -12.00 -24.42 6.52
CA THR A 306 -12.85 -24.75 5.38
C THR A 306 -13.28 -26.21 5.49
N ASP A 307 -14.56 -26.46 5.78
CA ASP A 307 -15.13 -27.80 5.84
C ASP A 307 -15.43 -28.33 4.43
N MET A 308 -14.68 -29.36 4.03
CA MET A 308 -14.78 -30.01 2.72
C MET A 308 -15.50 -31.37 2.77
N ALA A 309 -16.07 -31.76 3.92
CA ALA A 309 -16.65 -33.09 4.12
C ALA A 309 -17.74 -33.41 3.07
N ASN A 310 -18.54 -32.41 2.72
CA ASN A 310 -19.67 -32.56 1.79
C ASN A 310 -19.31 -32.39 0.31
N ASN A 311 -18.08 -32.01 -0.03
CA ASN A 311 -17.68 -31.72 -1.42
C ASN A 311 -16.31 -32.29 -1.81
N LYS A 312 -15.71 -33.15 -0.99
CA LYS A 312 -14.41 -33.78 -1.27
C LYS A 312 -14.36 -34.45 -2.65
N PHE A 313 -15.46 -35.06 -3.09
CA PHE A 313 -15.57 -35.74 -4.39
C PHE A 313 -15.37 -34.82 -5.61
N VAL A 314 -15.47 -33.49 -5.44
CA VAL A 314 -15.23 -32.50 -6.49
C VAL A 314 -13.74 -32.36 -6.83
N TYR A 315 -12.84 -32.86 -5.96
CA TYR A 315 -11.39 -32.74 -6.10
C TYR A 315 -10.73 -34.13 -6.23
N PRO A 316 -10.94 -34.86 -7.34
CA PRO A 316 -10.47 -36.23 -7.48
C PRO A 316 -8.95 -36.38 -7.69
N GLN A 317 -8.24 -35.30 -8.04
CA GLN A 317 -6.81 -35.31 -8.40
C GLN A 317 -5.85 -35.30 -7.18
N GLU A 318 -6.10 -36.15 -6.18
CA GLU A 318 -5.27 -36.22 -4.97
C GLU A 318 -3.82 -36.67 -5.29
N GLN A 319 -3.65 -37.55 -6.27
CA GLN A 319 -2.34 -38.07 -6.66
C GLN A 319 -1.49 -37.00 -7.34
N GLU A 320 -2.07 -36.27 -8.29
CA GLU A 320 -1.41 -35.16 -8.98
C GLU A 320 -1.05 -34.05 -7.99
N ALA A 321 -1.95 -33.69 -7.07
CA ALA A 321 -1.66 -32.73 -6.01
C ALA A 321 -0.47 -33.16 -5.14
N THR A 322 -0.40 -34.45 -4.78
CA THR A 322 0.73 -35.01 -4.01
C THR A 322 2.06 -34.88 -4.78
N GLN A 323 2.05 -35.13 -6.08
CA GLN A 323 3.23 -34.97 -6.93
C GLN A 323 3.68 -33.51 -7.02
N GLU A 324 2.74 -32.57 -7.16
CA GLU A 324 3.03 -31.14 -7.16
C GLU A 324 3.66 -30.69 -5.83
N PHE A 325 3.15 -31.15 -4.69
CA PHE A 325 3.77 -30.86 -3.38
C PHE A 325 5.19 -31.39 -3.28
N GLN A 326 5.45 -32.59 -3.79
CA GLN A 326 6.81 -33.16 -3.82
C GLN A 326 7.73 -32.36 -4.73
N MET A 327 7.25 -31.92 -5.90
CA MET A 327 8.01 -31.08 -6.82
C MET A 327 8.38 -29.74 -6.16
N ILE A 328 7.43 -29.07 -5.52
CA ILE A 328 7.66 -27.80 -4.80
C ILE A 328 8.71 -27.98 -3.70
N ALA A 329 8.62 -29.06 -2.91
CA ALA A 329 9.60 -29.34 -1.85
C ALA A 329 11.01 -29.56 -2.42
N GLN A 330 11.15 -30.28 -3.53
CA GLN A 330 12.44 -30.47 -4.21
C GLN A 330 12.99 -29.15 -4.78
N MET A 331 12.14 -28.33 -5.40
CA MET A 331 12.52 -27.02 -5.90
C MET A 331 12.99 -26.09 -4.78
N ALA A 332 12.32 -26.11 -3.62
CA ALA A 332 12.72 -25.34 -2.45
C ALA A 332 14.10 -25.75 -1.92
N GLN A 333 14.40 -27.05 -1.85
CA GLN A 333 15.71 -27.54 -1.43
C GLN A 333 16.82 -27.09 -2.38
N ARG A 334 16.59 -27.16 -3.70
CA ARG A 334 17.56 -26.66 -4.69
C ARG A 334 17.75 -25.15 -4.57
N ALA A 335 16.67 -24.38 -4.43
CA ALA A 335 16.73 -22.94 -4.25
C ALA A 335 17.54 -22.54 -3.00
N LEU A 336 17.39 -23.25 -1.88
CA LEU A 336 18.17 -23.00 -0.66
C LEU A 336 19.66 -23.32 -0.81
N ALA A 337 20.02 -24.27 -1.69
CA ALA A 337 21.41 -24.62 -1.97
C ALA A 337 22.08 -23.64 -2.94
N ASP A 338 21.33 -23.17 -3.95
CA ASP A 338 21.89 -22.44 -5.10
C ASP A 338 21.79 -20.91 -4.96
N LEU A 339 20.82 -20.38 -4.21
CA LEU A 339 20.61 -18.95 -4.11
C LEU A 339 21.55 -18.28 -3.10
N PRO A 340 22.09 -17.08 -3.41
CA PRO A 340 22.89 -16.33 -2.47
C PRO A 340 22.03 -15.76 -1.32
N ASP A 341 22.66 -15.55 -0.16
CA ASP A 341 22.06 -14.75 0.92
C ASP A 341 21.62 -13.38 0.39
N HIS A 342 20.46 -12.90 0.84
CA HIS A 342 19.87 -11.67 0.31
C HIS A 342 20.81 -10.45 0.44
N ARG A 343 21.52 -10.30 1.57
CA ARG A 343 22.53 -9.23 1.73
C ARG A 343 23.63 -9.32 0.67
N LYS A 344 24.17 -10.52 0.41
CA LYS A 344 25.23 -10.72 -0.59
C LYS A 344 24.75 -10.31 -1.99
N LEU A 345 23.52 -10.67 -2.34
CA LEU A 345 22.90 -10.26 -3.60
C LEU A 345 22.76 -8.74 -3.70
N VAL A 346 22.21 -8.08 -2.67
CA VAL A 346 22.05 -6.61 -2.63
C VAL A 346 23.41 -5.91 -2.77
N GLU A 347 24.43 -6.36 -2.04
CA GLU A 347 25.77 -5.78 -2.11
C GLU A 347 26.43 -5.98 -3.48
N HIS A 348 26.22 -7.14 -4.12
CA HIS A 348 26.68 -7.39 -5.47
C HIS A 348 26.04 -6.41 -6.47
N LEU A 349 24.73 -6.22 -6.41
CA LEU A 349 24.00 -5.30 -7.28
C LEU A 349 24.42 -3.84 -7.05
N CYS A 350 24.58 -3.42 -5.79
CA CYS A 350 25.03 -2.06 -5.49
C CYS A 350 26.47 -1.79 -5.94
N LYS A 351 27.36 -2.79 -5.86
CA LYS A 351 28.73 -2.66 -6.40
C LYS A 351 28.73 -2.57 -7.92
N ALA A 352 27.93 -3.40 -8.60
CA ALA A 352 27.81 -3.39 -10.05
C ALA A 352 27.19 -2.08 -10.59
N ALA A 353 26.37 -1.39 -9.79
CA ALA A 353 25.73 -0.13 -10.15
C ALA A 353 26.59 1.14 -9.94
N SER A 354 27.83 1.01 -9.45
CA SER A 354 28.74 2.17 -9.32
C SER A 354 29.08 2.76 -10.70
N PRO A 355 29.06 4.10 -10.83
CA PRO A 355 28.14 4.82 -11.69
C PRO A 355 28.29 4.51 -13.20
N LEU A 356 27.15 4.31 -13.87
CA LEU A 356 27.03 4.68 -15.28
C LEU A 356 27.40 6.17 -15.41
N PRO A 357 28.29 6.57 -16.34
CA PRO A 357 28.69 7.96 -16.50
C PRO A 357 27.46 8.85 -16.67
N SER A 358 27.40 9.94 -15.91
CA SER A 358 26.31 10.91 -15.95
C SER A 358 25.98 11.26 -17.39
N VAL A 359 24.72 11.07 -17.78
CA VAL A 359 24.21 11.47 -19.11
C VAL A 359 24.34 13.00 -19.32
N LEU A 360 24.64 13.76 -18.28
CA LEU A 360 24.97 15.19 -18.31
C LEU A 360 26.37 15.53 -18.86
N ALA A 361 27.23 14.56 -19.18
CA ALA A 361 28.55 14.83 -19.79
C ALA A 361 28.54 14.88 -21.34
N ARG A 362 27.39 14.74 -21.99
CA ARG A 362 27.27 14.85 -23.46
C ARG A 362 26.34 16.00 -23.86
N ARG A 363 26.76 17.23 -23.55
CA ARG A 363 26.36 18.48 -24.22
C ARG A 363 27.26 19.59 -23.68
N ALA A 364 28.48 19.64 -24.23
CA ALA A 364 29.32 20.83 -24.27
C ALA A 364 29.46 21.22 -25.75
#